data_AF-A0A7K6UZ65-F1
#
_entry.id   AF-A0A7K6UZ65-F1
#
_cell.length_a   1.000
_cell.length_b   1.000
_cell.length_c   1.000
_cell.angle_alpha   90.00
_cell.angle_beta   90.00
_cell.angle_gamma   90.00
#
_symmetry.space_group_name_H-M   'P 1'
#
loop_
_entity.id
_entity.type
_entity.pdbx_description
1 polymer ?
#
loop_
_entity_poly.entity_id
_entity_poly.type
_entity_poly.pdbx_seq_one_letter_code
_entity_poly.pdbx_strand_id
1 'polypeptide(L)'
;QQLVVSNPPRPVRHGHIVQLVHGITTRYLNTHDVAAPLSPHSQEVSCYIDYNISMPAQNLWRVEIVNRESDTDVWKTILSEVRFVHVNTSAVLKASGLSGASLPEWGYRQLEVVGEKLSKGYHQSMLWNVEEHRYGKSQEQKEREVELHSPTQMDISKNLSFMAKFTELQWKILTLKNEGTEHKYSSSALDWITMDTNIAYWLHSTSGAQIHLLGNVATWASANAAALVYLCLSLWYLLRRRRKIYDIPEDAWQLWMSAGGVCGGGWAVNYLPFFLMEKTLFLYHYLPALTFQILLIPVVLQHLSDHLCRSVLLKSMFSALTVAWLSSVYFVYCTFSPLSYGQPALSLTELRALRWKDTWNILIRKH
;
A
#
# COMPACT_ATOMS: atom_id res chain seq x y z
N GLN A 1 -43.40 0.57 18.62
CA GLN A 1 -43.09 1.69 19.52
C GLN A 1 -42.98 2.97 18.69
N GLN A 2 -43.46 4.10 19.21
CA GLN A 2 -43.35 5.39 18.52
C GLN A 2 -41.91 5.90 18.65
N LEU A 3 -41.19 6.00 17.52
CA LEU A 3 -39.84 6.60 17.45
C LEU A 3 -39.90 8.14 17.33
N VAL A 4 -41.02 8.73 17.72
CA VAL A 4 -41.25 10.17 17.63
C VAL A 4 -40.65 10.84 18.86
N VAL A 5 -39.90 11.91 18.64
CA VAL A 5 -39.28 12.67 19.72
C VAL A 5 -40.37 13.43 20.49
N SER A 6 -40.30 13.38 21.82
CA SER A 6 -41.17 14.16 22.69
C SER A 6 -40.99 15.67 22.46
N ASN A 7 -42.04 16.45 22.67
CA ASN A 7 -41.94 17.92 22.68
C ASN A 7 -42.17 18.44 24.10
N PRO A 8 -41.17 19.01 24.80
CA PRO A 8 -39.82 19.34 24.33
C PRO A 8 -38.88 18.11 24.20
N PRO A 9 -37.83 18.19 23.36
CA PRO A 9 -36.88 17.11 23.17
C PRO A 9 -36.05 16.89 24.45
N ARG A 10 -35.90 15.62 24.85
CA ARG A 10 -35.10 15.24 26.01
C ARG A 10 -33.65 14.94 25.57
N PRO A 11 -32.64 15.72 26.01
CA PRO A 11 -31.25 15.46 25.67
C PRO A 11 -30.72 14.20 26.38
N VAL A 12 -29.83 13.47 25.69
CA VAL A 12 -29.07 12.37 26.29
C VAL A 12 -27.82 12.93 26.97
N ARG A 13 -27.60 12.53 28.23
CA ARG A 13 -26.48 12.98 29.06
C ARG A 13 -25.60 11.81 29.44
N HIS A 14 -24.40 12.11 29.94
CA HIS A 14 -23.52 11.12 30.55
C HIS A 14 -24.29 10.30 31.63
N GLY A 15 -24.10 8.97 31.62
CA GLY A 15 -24.70 8.05 32.58
C GLY A 15 -26.15 7.65 32.28
N HIS A 16 -26.80 8.23 31.27
CA HIS A 16 -28.14 7.80 30.88
C HIS A 16 -28.13 6.36 30.33
N ILE A 17 -29.16 5.60 30.70
CA ILE A 17 -29.43 4.27 30.14
C ILE A 17 -30.38 4.45 28.95
N VAL A 18 -29.96 3.96 27.79
CA VAL A 18 -30.67 4.08 26.52
C VAL A 18 -30.88 2.71 25.88
N GLN A 19 -31.85 2.64 24.98
CA GLN A 19 -32.03 1.51 24.06
C GLN A 19 -31.65 1.99 22.66
N LEU A 20 -30.75 1.27 22.01
CA LEU A 20 -30.36 1.55 20.63
C LEU A 20 -31.25 0.73 19.70
N VAL A 21 -32.08 1.40 18.91
CA VAL A 21 -33.06 0.77 18.02
C VAL A 21 -32.66 1.06 16.58
N HIS A 22 -32.55 0.01 15.76
CA HIS A 22 -32.27 0.18 14.34
C HIS A 22 -33.47 0.81 13.62
N GLY A 23 -33.26 1.94 12.94
CA GLY A 23 -34.33 2.78 12.40
C GLY A 23 -35.23 2.10 11.37
N ILE A 24 -34.66 1.19 10.55
CA ILE A 24 -35.37 0.49 9.47
C ILE A 24 -36.04 -0.78 10.01
N THR A 25 -35.27 -1.65 10.66
CA THR A 25 -35.76 -2.98 11.07
C THR A 25 -36.42 -3.00 12.45
N THR A 26 -36.40 -1.87 13.17
CA THR A 26 -36.95 -1.69 14.53
C THR A 26 -36.45 -2.69 15.57
N ARG A 27 -35.29 -3.30 15.33
CA ARG A 27 -34.65 -4.25 16.25
C ARG A 27 -33.76 -3.55 17.25
N TYR A 28 -33.65 -4.10 18.45
CA TYR A 28 -32.80 -3.56 19.51
C TYR A 28 -31.38 -4.11 19.41
N LEU A 29 -30.40 -3.25 19.60
CA LEU A 29 -29.03 -3.69 19.81
C LEU A 29 -28.92 -4.42 21.15
N ASN A 30 -28.37 -5.62 21.11
CA ASN A 30 -28.32 -6.55 22.24
C ASN A 30 -26.95 -7.23 22.28
N THR A 31 -26.51 -7.59 23.48
CA THR A 31 -25.38 -8.51 23.67
C THR A 31 -25.74 -9.53 24.73
N HIS A 32 -25.08 -10.68 24.70
CA HIS A 32 -25.43 -11.83 25.51
C HIS A 32 -24.21 -12.72 25.69
N ASP A 33 -24.31 -13.73 26.57
CA ASP A 33 -23.19 -14.61 26.90
C ASP A 33 -22.97 -15.70 25.84
N VAL A 34 -22.69 -15.25 24.62
CA VAL A 34 -22.32 -16.07 23.46
C VAL A 34 -21.06 -15.47 22.88
N ALA A 35 -20.12 -16.34 22.51
CA ALA A 35 -18.85 -15.92 21.94
C ALA A 35 -19.04 -15.28 20.55
N ALA A 36 -18.31 -14.22 20.26
CA ALA A 36 -18.36 -13.58 18.95
C ALA A 36 -17.79 -14.49 17.84
N PRO A 37 -18.27 -14.40 16.59
CA PRO A 37 -17.93 -15.34 15.52
C PRO A 37 -16.44 -15.42 15.16
N LEU A 38 -15.70 -14.30 15.19
CA LEU A 38 -14.26 -14.27 14.91
C LEU A 38 -13.44 -14.09 16.18
N SER A 39 -14.01 -13.42 17.18
CA SER A 39 -13.34 -13.09 18.44
C SER A 39 -13.92 -13.90 19.60
N PRO A 40 -13.56 -15.18 19.80
CA PRO A 40 -14.22 -16.06 20.76
C PRO A 40 -14.06 -15.63 22.23
N HIS A 41 -13.12 -14.73 22.52
CA HIS A 41 -12.91 -14.15 23.85
C HIS A 41 -13.87 -13.00 24.19
N SER A 42 -14.60 -12.48 23.19
CA SER A 42 -15.54 -11.37 23.32
C SER A 42 -16.98 -11.85 23.17
N GLN A 43 -17.93 -11.07 23.68
CA GLN A 43 -19.36 -11.36 23.55
C GLN A 43 -19.88 -10.95 22.16
N GLU A 44 -20.77 -11.75 21.61
CA GLU A 44 -21.49 -11.42 20.38
C GLU A 44 -22.42 -10.21 20.61
N VAL A 45 -22.43 -9.30 19.64
CA VAL A 45 -23.39 -8.19 19.57
C VAL A 45 -24.32 -8.46 18.40
N SER A 46 -25.61 -8.48 18.66
CA SER A 46 -26.63 -8.80 17.67
C SER A 46 -27.85 -7.88 17.79
N CYS A 47 -28.71 -7.91 16.78
CA CYS A 47 -30.02 -7.26 16.84
C CYS A 47 -31.05 -8.28 17.34
N TYR A 48 -31.59 -8.07 18.53
CA TYR A 48 -32.51 -9.01 19.16
C TYR A 48 -33.87 -9.10 18.43
N ILE A 49 -34.43 -10.30 18.40
CA ILE A 49 -35.71 -10.65 17.76
C ILE A 49 -36.50 -11.51 18.74
N ASP A 50 -37.77 -11.18 19.01
CA ASP A 50 -38.63 -11.89 19.97
C ASP A 50 -39.13 -13.28 19.49
N TYR A 51 -38.67 -13.78 18.34
CA TYR A 51 -39.16 -15.04 17.78
C TYR A 51 -38.23 -16.21 18.15
N ASN A 52 -38.77 -17.16 18.91
CA ASN A 52 -38.13 -18.45 19.18
C ASN A 52 -36.81 -18.37 19.98
N ILE A 53 -36.69 -17.40 20.89
CA ILE A 53 -35.53 -17.23 21.77
C ILE A 53 -35.95 -17.48 23.22
N SER A 54 -35.19 -18.31 23.95
CA SER A 54 -35.44 -18.68 25.35
C SER A 54 -34.89 -17.66 26.37
N MET A 55 -34.20 -16.62 25.89
CA MET A 55 -33.51 -15.63 26.69
C MET A 55 -34.20 -14.27 26.56
N PRO A 56 -34.44 -13.53 27.67
CA PRO A 56 -35.01 -12.20 27.60
C PRO A 56 -34.05 -11.21 26.94
N ALA A 57 -34.60 -10.20 26.27
CA ALA A 57 -33.83 -9.11 25.69
C ALA A 57 -32.99 -8.38 26.75
N GLN A 58 -31.69 -8.25 26.51
CA GLN A 58 -30.77 -7.43 27.29
C GLN A 58 -30.31 -6.26 26.40
N ASN A 59 -31.20 -5.26 26.28
CA ASN A 59 -31.04 -4.17 25.31
C ASN A 59 -30.69 -2.81 25.93
N LEU A 60 -30.29 -2.80 27.20
CA LEU A 60 -30.00 -1.58 27.95
C LEU A 60 -28.51 -1.24 27.87
N TRP A 61 -28.21 -0.04 27.39
CA TRP A 61 -26.85 0.48 27.23
C TRP A 61 -26.70 1.77 28.01
N ARG A 62 -25.70 1.86 28.87
CA ARG A 62 -25.30 3.10 29.54
C ARG A 62 -24.37 3.90 28.62
N VAL A 63 -24.69 5.16 28.41
CA VAL A 63 -23.87 6.09 27.61
C VAL A 63 -22.82 6.75 28.51
N GLU A 64 -21.55 6.54 28.21
CA GLU A 64 -20.43 7.21 28.88
C GLU A 64 -19.72 8.16 27.91
N ILE A 65 -19.90 9.46 28.10
CA ILE A 65 -19.09 10.49 27.41
C ILE A 65 -17.68 10.50 28.03
N VAL A 66 -16.66 10.21 27.20
CA VAL A 66 -15.26 10.07 27.62
C VAL A 66 -14.56 11.41 27.66
N ASN A 67 -14.75 12.25 26.64
CA ASN A 67 -14.16 13.58 26.53
C ASN A 67 -14.99 14.67 27.23
N ARG A 68 -15.58 14.34 28.40
CA ARG A 68 -16.44 15.26 29.15
C ARG A 68 -15.62 16.26 29.97
N GLU A 69 -16.08 17.51 30.02
CA GLU A 69 -15.59 18.53 30.94
C GLU A 69 -16.43 18.57 32.21
N SER A 70 -17.72 18.22 32.11
CA SER A 70 -18.65 18.16 33.24
C SER A 70 -19.52 16.90 33.20
N ASP A 71 -19.98 16.43 34.37
CA ASP A 71 -20.93 15.31 34.44
C ASP A 71 -22.34 15.69 33.94
N THR A 72 -22.59 16.97 33.68
CA THR A 72 -23.82 17.47 33.05
C THR A 72 -23.75 17.53 31.53
N ASP A 73 -22.64 17.08 30.94
CA ASP A 73 -22.42 17.18 29.50
C ASP A 73 -23.46 16.37 28.71
N VAL A 74 -24.01 17.05 27.70
CA VAL A 74 -24.95 16.50 26.73
C VAL A 74 -24.17 15.85 25.59
N TRP A 75 -24.67 14.73 25.09
CA TRP A 75 -24.11 14.07 23.93
C TRP A 75 -24.28 14.95 22.67
N LYS A 76 -23.16 15.41 22.10
CA LYS A 76 -23.10 16.27 20.92
C LYS A 76 -22.62 15.50 19.69
N THR A 77 -23.25 15.76 18.55
CA THR A 77 -22.86 15.24 17.22
C THR A 77 -21.41 15.64 16.89
N ILE A 78 -20.63 14.72 16.34
CA ILE A 78 -19.21 14.82 15.93
C ILE A 78 -18.20 15.12 17.07
N LEU A 79 -18.62 15.85 18.10
CA LEU A 79 -17.73 16.35 19.17
C LEU A 79 -17.58 15.37 20.32
N SER A 80 -18.65 14.69 20.73
CA SER A 80 -18.59 13.78 21.87
C SER A 80 -18.09 12.41 21.46
N GLU A 81 -17.04 11.95 22.15
CA GLU A 81 -16.61 10.56 22.12
C GLU A 81 -17.36 9.81 23.21
N VAL A 82 -18.19 8.85 22.80
CA VAL A 82 -19.04 8.06 23.70
C VAL A 82 -18.67 6.60 23.70
N ARG A 83 -18.88 5.97 24.84
CA ARG A 83 -18.79 4.53 25.04
C ARG A 83 -20.17 4.01 25.41
N PHE A 84 -20.56 2.87 24.83
CA PHE A 84 -21.77 2.16 25.23
C PHE A 84 -21.40 0.98 26.12
N VAL A 85 -21.83 1.03 27.37
CA VAL A 85 -21.61 -0.04 28.36
C VAL A 85 -22.91 -0.79 28.55
N HIS A 86 -22.91 -2.07 28.20
CA HIS A 86 -24.05 -2.94 28.40
C HIS A 86 -24.36 -3.11 29.89
N VAL A 87 -25.61 -2.89 30.29
CA VAL A 87 -25.98 -2.85 31.72
C VAL A 87 -25.86 -4.23 32.39
N ASN A 88 -26.26 -5.29 31.70
CA ASN A 88 -26.32 -6.63 32.31
C ASN A 88 -24.96 -7.32 32.38
N THR A 89 -24.14 -7.23 31.32
CA THR A 89 -22.84 -7.92 31.24
C THR A 89 -21.65 -7.01 31.53
N SER A 90 -21.86 -5.68 31.66
CA SER A 90 -20.80 -4.67 31.75
C SER A 90 -19.82 -4.67 30.56
N ALA A 91 -20.21 -5.31 29.45
CA ALA A 91 -19.43 -5.32 28.22
C ALA A 91 -19.52 -3.97 27.51
N VAL A 92 -18.42 -3.56 26.91
CA VAL A 92 -18.29 -2.33 26.14
C VAL A 92 -18.42 -2.64 24.66
N LEU A 93 -19.25 -1.86 23.97
CA LEU A 93 -19.39 -1.98 22.52
C LEU A 93 -18.09 -1.57 21.82
N LYS A 94 -17.50 -2.49 21.07
CA LYS A 94 -16.24 -2.31 20.36
C LYS A 94 -16.38 -2.70 18.89
N ALA A 95 -15.86 -1.86 18.00
CA ALA A 95 -15.64 -2.24 16.61
C ALA A 95 -14.29 -2.97 16.50
N SER A 96 -14.30 -4.23 16.07
CA SER A 96 -13.09 -5.07 15.95
C SER A 96 -12.18 -4.66 14.77
N GLY A 97 -12.62 -3.72 13.92
CA GLY A 97 -11.94 -3.36 12.68
C GLY A 97 -10.51 -2.82 12.79
N LEU A 98 -10.05 -2.45 13.99
CA LEU A 98 -8.65 -2.13 14.23
C LEU A 98 -7.74 -3.38 14.31
N SER A 99 -8.32 -4.58 14.40
CA SER A 99 -7.61 -5.88 14.35
C SER A 99 -7.57 -6.50 12.94
N GLY A 100 -8.10 -5.81 11.92
CA GLY A 100 -8.03 -6.24 10.51
C GLY A 100 -8.97 -7.39 10.10
N ALA A 101 -9.68 -8.02 11.03
CA ALA A 101 -10.56 -9.14 10.73
C ALA A 101 -11.92 -8.65 10.17
N SER A 102 -12.19 -8.99 8.91
CA SER A 102 -13.51 -8.82 8.30
C SER A 102 -14.34 -10.10 8.45
N LEU A 103 -15.66 -9.95 8.57
CA LEU A 103 -16.57 -11.08 8.56
C LEU A 103 -16.45 -11.85 7.24
N PRO A 104 -16.65 -13.18 7.24
CA PRO A 104 -16.69 -13.96 6.00
C PRO A 104 -17.81 -13.52 5.05
N GLU A 105 -17.99 -14.22 3.92
CA GLU A 105 -18.96 -13.84 2.89
C GLU A 105 -20.40 -13.70 3.41
N TRP A 106 -20.79 -14.47 4.44
CA TRP A 106 -22.10 -14.36 5.08
C TRP A 106 -22.35 -12.99 5.74
N GLY A 107 -21.29 -12.29 6.16
CA GLY A 107 -21.32 -10.96 6.76
C GLY A 107 -20.92 -9.87 5.79
N TYR A 108 -20.95 -10.15 4.48
CA TYR A 108 -20.62 -9.22 3.40
C TYR A 108 -19.26 -8.52 3.55
N ARG A 109 -18.27 -9.18 4.18
CA ARG A 109 -16.93 -8.61 4.47
C ARG A 109 -16.96 -7.32 5.30
N GLN A 110 -18.01 -7.13 6.08
CA GLN A 110 -18.11 -6.02 7.03
C GLN A 110 -17.23 -6.26 8.25
N LEU A 111 -16.99 -5.21 9.03
CA LEU A 111 -16.21 -5.30 10.27
C LEU A 111 -17.05 -5.96 11.37
N GLU A 112 -16.41 -6.80 12.20
CA GLU A 112 -17.06 -7.41 13.35
C GLU A 112 -17.29 -6.36 14.47
N VAL A 113 -18.45 -6.42 15.12
CA VAL A 113 -18.80 -5.63 16.31
C VAL A 113 -18.96 -6.58 17.49
N VAL A 114 -18.29 -6.29 18.60
CA VAL A 114 -18.20 -7.19 19.76
C VAL A 114 -18.42 -6.45 21.07
N GLY A 115 -18.83 -7.19 22.10
CA GLY A 115 -18.90 -6.73 23.49
C GLY A 115 -17.67 -7.21 24.26
N GLU A 116 -16.76 -6.30 24.61
CA GLU A 116 -15.54 -6.64 25.36
C GLU A 116 -15.63 -6.15 26.80
N LYS A 117 -15.14 -6.93 27.77
CA LYS A 117 -15.07 -6.46 29.16
C LYS A 117 -14.12 -5.26 29.27
N LEU A 118 -14.49 -4.28 30.07
CA LEU A 118 -13.68 -3.06 30.27
C LEU A 118 -12.28 -3.43 30.78
N SER A 119 -11.27 -3.28 29.93
CA SER A 119 -9.86 -3.38 30.33
C SER A 119 -9.36 -1.98 30.71
N LYS A 120 -8.34 -1.90 31.58
CA LYS A 120 -7.78 -0.62 32.06
C LYS A 120 -7.01 0.16 30.96
N GLY A 121 -6.94 -0.35 29.74
CA GLY A 121 -6.29 0.29 28.59
C GLY A 121 -7.25 1.20 27.84
N TYR A 122 -6.79 2.40 27.46
CA TYR A 122 -7.52 3.26 26.51
C TYR A 122 -7.43 2.64 25.11
N HIS A 123 -8.56 2.24 24.55
CA HIS A 123 -8.66 1.71 23.20
C HIS A 123 -9.61 2.58 22.36
N GLN A 124 -9.09 3.22 21.30
CA GLN A 124 -9.90 4.02 20.37
C GLN A 124 -11.02 3.21 19.70
N SER A 125 -10.86 1.88 19.56
CA SER A 125 -11.87 0.97 19.01
C SER A 125 -13.16 0.87 19.82
N MET A 126 -13.15 1.32 21.08
CA MET A 126 -14.31 1.30 21.99
C MET A 126 -15.05 2.64 22.03
N LEU A 127 -14.56 3.64 21.28
CA LEU A 127 -15.13 4.98 21.21
C LEU A 127 -15.99 5.09 19.97
N TRP A 128 -17.15 5.69 20.15
CA TRP A 128 -18.14 5.94 19.12
C TRP A 128 -18.43 7.43 19.08
N ASN A 129 -18.70 7.93 17.89
CA ASN A 129 -19.20 9.28 17.65
C ASN A 129 -20.51 9.19 16.86
N VAL A 130 -21.32 10.24 16.96
CA VAL A 130 -22.50 10.40 16.08
C VAL A 130 -22.09 11.33 14.96
N GLU A 131 -22.04 10.82 13.73
CA GLU A 131 -21.76 11.65 12.54
C GLU A 131 -22.99 12.47 12.16
N GLU A 132 -24.15 11.81 12.12
CA GLU A 132 -25.41 12.43 11.71
C GLU A 132 -26.45 12.30 12.82
N HIS A 133 -27.09 13.42 13.17
CA HIS A 133 -28.20 13.43 14.10
C HIS A 133 -29.45 13.96 13.40
N ARG A 134 -30.49 13.13 13.37
CA ARG A 134 -31.82 13.47 12.87
C ARG A 134 -32.85 13.13 13.94
N TYR A 135 -33.85 13.97 14.12
CA TYR A 135 -34.99 13.67 14.98
C TYR A 135 -36.23 13.44 14.12
N GLY A 136 -36.86 12.28 14.30
CA GLY A 136 -38.05 11.90 13.54
C GLY A 136 -39.25 12.76 13.91
N LYS A 137 -39.82 13.43 12.91
CA LYS A 137 -41.13 14.11 13.03
C LYS A 137 -42.28 13.19 12.59
N SER A 138 -41.97 12.20 11.76
CA SER A 138 -42.95 11.35 11.09
C SER A 138 -43.24 10.05 11.86
N GLN A 139 -44.52 9.63 11.87
CA GLN A 139 -44.99 8.44 12.59
C GLN A 139 -44.93 7.17 11.74
N GLU A 140 -45.08 7.29 10.42
CA GLU A 140 -45.16 6.14 9.53
C GLU A 140 -43.79 5.60 9.12
N GLN A 141 -43.72 4.29 8.82
CA GLN A 141 -42.46 3.64 8.42
C GLN A 141 -41.98 4.15 7.04
N LYS A 142 -42.88 4.31 6.09
CA LYS A 142 -42.55 4.78 4.73
C LYS A 142 -41.99 6.21 4.74
N GLU A 143 -42.55 7.07 5.56
CA GLU A 143 -42.08 8.45 5.72
C GLU A 143 -40.69 8.49 6.38
N ARG A 144 -40.43 7.62 7.36
CA ARG A 144 -39.09 7.47 7.97
C ARG A 144 -38.03 7.02 6.97
N GLU A 145 -38.36 6.08 6.09
CA GLU A 145 -37.45 5.62 5.02
C GLU A 145 -37.11 6.79 4.07
N VAL A 146 -38.09 7.60 3.68
CA VAL A 146 -37.85 8.80 2.87
C VAL A 146 -37.02 9.85 3.61
N GLU A 147 -37.31 10.09 4.89
CA GLU A 147 -36.52 11.00 5.74
C GLU A 147 -35.06 10.56 5.86
N LEU A 148 -34.79 9.27 6.00
CA LEU A 148 -33.43 8.69 6.03
C LEU A 148 -32.67 8.89 4.71
N HIS A 149 -33.36 8.82 3.57
CA HIS A 149 -32.75 9.03 2.25
C HIS A 149 -32.55 10.51 1.89
N SER A 150 -33.15 11.44 2.61
CA SER A 150 -32.93 12.87 2.39
C SER A 150 -31.52 13.33 2.82
N PRO A 151 -30.91 14.34 2.17
CA PRO A 151 -29.60 14.86 2.55
C PRO A 151 -29.66 15.58 3.90
N THR A 152 -28.73 15.25 4.79
CA THR A 152 -28.63 15.85 6.13
C THR A 152 -28.14 17.29 6.05
N GLN A 153 -28.81 18.21 6.74
CA GLN A 153 -28.26 19.54 7.01
C GLN A 153 -27.14 19.39 8.05
N MET A 154 -25.90 19.31 7.58
CA MET A 154 -24.73 19.35 8.44
C MET A 154 -24.31 20.80 8.64
N ASP A 155 -24.70 21.41 9.77
CA ASP A 155 -24.30 22.77 10.15
C ASP A 155 -22.87 22.84 10.73
N ILE A 156 -22.09 21.75 10.63
CA ILE A 156 -20.77 21.66 11.24
C ILE A 156 -19.73 22.15 10.23
N SER A 157 -19.53 23.47 10.21
CA SER A 157 -18.41 24.12 9.53
C SER A 157 -17.10 23.86 10.28
N LYS A 158 -16.65 22.61 10.32
CA LYS A 158 -15.24 22.32 10.69
C LYS A 158 -14.36 22.77 9.51
N ASN A 159 -14.00 24.05 9.53
CA ASN A 159 -12.91 24.59 8.72
C ASN A 159 -11.60 24.02 9.24
N LEU A 160 -11.31 22.75 8.93
CA LEU A 160 -10.01 22.15 9.17
C LEU A 160 -8.96 22.96 8.42
N SER A 161 -7.91 23.38 9.13
CA SER A 161 -6.80 24.09 8.51
C SER A 161 -6.12 23.20 7.47
N PHE A 162 -5.51 23.82 6.45
CA PHE A 162 -4.75 23.08 5.46
C PHE A 162 -3.63 22.22 6.10
N MET A 163 -2.96 22.75 7.13
CA MET A 163 -1.92 22.02 7.87
C MET A 163 -2.47 20.79 8.61
N ALA A 164 -3.67 20.87 9.20
CA ALA A 164 -4.31 19.71 9.83
C ALA A 164 -4.61 18.62 8.79
N LYS A 165 -5.21 19.00 7.65
CA LYS A 165 -5.48 18.05 6.55
C LYS A 165 -4.20 17.43 5.99
N PHE A 166 -3.16 18.25 5.80
CA PHE A 166 -1.87 17.79 5.28
C PHE A 166 -1.21 16.81 6.24
N THR A 167 -1.12 17.13 7.53
CA THR A 167 -0.48 16.26 8.54
C THR A 167 -1.25 14.96 8.71
N GLU A 168 -2.58 15.01 8.75
CA GLU A 168 -3.42 13.81 8.79
C GLU A 168 -3.18 12.93 7.57
N LEU A 169 -3.16 13.51 6.36
CA LEU A 169 -2.91 12.78 5.12
C LEU A 169 -1.52 12.13 5.12
N GLN A 170 -0.47 12.87 5.49
CA GLN A 170 0.89 12.33 5.54
C GLN A 170 1.01 11.20 6.58
N TRP A 171 0.40 11.38 7.75
CA TRP A 171 0.37 10.35 8.79
C TRP A 171 -0.32 9.08 8.28
N LYS A 172 -1.44 9.22 7.58
CA LYS A 172 -2.13 8.08 6.96
C LYS A 172 -1.27 7.42 5.88
N ILE A 173 -0.61 8.16 5.00
CA ILE A 173 0.29 7.59 3.97
C ILE A 173 1.41 6.75 4.61
N LEU A 174 1.96 7.20 5.74
CA LEU A 174 3.05 6.51 6.44
C LEU A 174 2.57 5.29 7.25
N THR A 175 1.41 5.40 7.90
CA THR A 175 0.90 4.36 8.82
C THR A 175 -0.01 3.34 8.15
N LEU A 176 -0.50 3.61 6.94
CA LEU A 176 -1.29 2.67 6.18
C LEU A 176 -0.44 1.43 5.86
N LYS A 177 -0.58 0.40 6.69
CA LYS A 177 -0.13 -0.95 6.37
C LYS A 177 -1.08 -1.48 5.31
N ASN A 178 -0.63 -1.42 4.06
CA ASN A 178 -1.27 -2.19 3.02
C ASN A 178 -0.93 -3.65 3.31
N GLU A 179 -1.90 -4.45 3.76
CA GLU A 179 -1.77 -5.90 3.78
C GLU A 179 -1.63 -6.34 2.32
N GLY A 180 -0.40 -6.31 1.81
CA GLY A 180 -0.09 -6.61 0.44
C GLY A 180 -0.36 -8.09 0.22
N THR A 181 -1.48 -8.41 -0.43
CA THR A 181 -1.68 -9.74 -0.99
C THR A 181 -0.52 -10.03 -1.95
N GLU A 182 0.15 -11.17 -1.77
CA GLU A 182 1.26 -11.56 -2.64
C GLU A 182 0.77 -11.58 -4.10
N HIS A 183 1.40 -10.77 -4.93
CA HIS A 183 1.06 -10.69 -6.35
C HIS A 183 1.95 -11.65 -7.14
N LYS A 184 1.39 -12.32 -8.16
CA LYS A 184 2.11 -13.29 -8.99
C LYS A 184 3.40 -12.74 -9.65
N TYR A 185 3.41 -11.45 -9.98
CA TYR A 185 4.56 -10.75 -10.56
C TYR A 185 5.39 -9.95 -9.55
N SER A 186 5.19 -10.20 -8.24
CA SER A 186 6.07 -9.64 -7.23
C SER A 186 7.48 -10.24 -7.38
N SER A 187 8.48 -9.45 -7.05
CA SER A 187 9.88 -9.84 -7.19
C SER A 187 10.71 -9.38 -6.01
N SER A 188 11.80 -10.11 -5.74
CA SER A 188 12.76 -9.71 -4.70
C SER A 188 13.73 -8.66 -5.25
N ALA A 189 14.33 -7.87 -4.36
CA ALA A 189 15.30 -6.86 -4.74
C ALA A 189 16.53 -7.46 -5.46
N LEU A 190 16.93 -8.70 -5.12
CA LEU A 190 18.07 -9.38 -5.74
C LEU A 190 17.79 -9.80 -7.19
N ASP A 191 16.55 -10.22 -7.48
CA ASP A 191 16.14 -10.65 -8.82
C ASP A 191 16.23 -9.52 -9.85
N TRP A 192 16.25 -8.26 -9.39
CA TRP A 192 16.37 -7.10 -10.26
C TRP A 192 17.77 -7.00 -10.86
N ILE A 193 18.82 -7.33 -10.13
CA ILE A 193 20.20 -7.24 -10.65
C ILE A 193 20.34 -8.11 -11.90
N THR A 194 19.85 -9.34 -11.84
CA THR A 194 19.90 -10.30 -12.94
C THR A 194 18.78 -10.12 -13.95
N MET A 195 17.74 -9.33 -13.65
CA MET A 195 16.52 -9.22 -14.46
C MET A 195 15.84 -10.59 -14.65
N ASP A 196 15.66 -11.32 -13.55
CA ASP A 196 15.04 -12.65 -13.58
C ASP A 196 13.51 -12.59 -13.64
N THR A 197 12.91 -11.48 -13.22
CA THR A 197 11.45 -11.28 -13.27
C THR A 197 11.06 -10.29 -14.36
N ASN A 198 9.91 -10.54 -15.01
CA ASN A 198 9.24 -9.60 -15.90
C ASN A 198 7.80 -9.36 -15.41
N ILE A 199 7.19 -8.25 -15.83
CA ILE A 199 5.80 -7.93 -15.47
C ILE A 199 4.97 -7.88 -16.75
N ALA A 200 3.87 -8.62 -16.81
CA ALA A 200 2.89 -8.48 -17.89
C ALA A 200 1.91 -7.36 -17.53
N TYR A 201 1.84 -6.31 -18.35
CA TYR A 201 0.91 -5.19 -18.15
C TYR A 201 -0.42 -5.42 -18.85
N TRP A 202 -0.39 -6.00 -20.04
CA TRP A 202 -1.57 -6.11 -20.87
C TRP A 202 -1.50 -7.31 -21.80
N LEU A 203 -2.64 -7.93 -22.04
CA LEU A 203 -2.83 -9.00 -23.01
C LEU A 203 -4.14 -8.74 -23.75
N HIS A 204 -4.06 -8.61 -25.07
CA HIS A 204 -5.24 -8.49 -25.92
C HIS A 204 -6.02 -9.81 -25.93
N SER A 205 -7.33 -9.71 -25.77
CA SER A 205 -8.22 -10.89 -25.69
C SER A 205 -8.24 -11.71 -26.99
N THR A 206 -8.34 -11.06 -28.16
CA THR A 206 -8.45 -11.73 -29.47
C THR A 206 -7.13 -11.90 -30.23
N SER A 207 -6.32 -10.85 -30.39
CA SER A 207 -5.07 -10.93 -31.17
C SER A 207 -3.91 -11.60 -30.44
N GLY A 208 -3.98 -11.77 -29.12
CA GLY A 208 -2.87 -12.30 -28.32
C GLY A 208 -1.67 -11.35 -28.19
N ALA A 209 -1.79 -10.11 -28.68
CA ALA A 209 -0.79 -9.07 -28.45
C ALA A 209 -0.60 -8.82 -26.95
N GLN A 210 0.64 -8.58 -26.51
CA GLN A 210 0.94 -8.42 -25.09
C GLN A 210 2.00 -7.36 -24.86
N ILE A 211 1.86 -6.65 -23.74
CA ILE A 211 2.80 -5.62 -23.29
C ILE A 211 3.45 -6.10 -22.00
N HIS A 212 4.77 -6.13 -21.99
CA HIS A 212 5.56 -6.54 -20.83
C HIS A 212 6.56 -5.45 -20.43
N LEU A 213 6.72 -5.26 -19.12
CA LEU A 213 7.90 -4.60 -18.58
C LEU A 213 9.07 -5.57 -18.63
N LEU A 214 9.97 -5.36 -19.57
CA LEU A 214 11.24 -6.06 -19.67
C LEU A 214 12.33 -5.06 -20.05
N GLY A 215 13.43 -5.06 -19.33
CA GLY A 215 14.59 -4.23 -19.66
C GLY A 215 15.32 -4.75 -20.89
N ASN A 216 16.10 -3.89 -21.53
CA ASN A 216 17.03 -4.33 -22.57
C ASN A 216 18.17 -5.13 -21.92
N VAL A 217 18.22 -6.43 -22.20
CA VAL A 217 19.20 -7.38 -21.60
C VAL A 217 20.63 -6.90 -21.80
N ALA A 218 20.97 -6.40 -22.99
CA ALA A 218 22.32 -5.93 -23.28
C ALA A 218 22.66 -4.70 -22.42
N THR A 219 21.77 -3.71 -22.35
CA THR A 219 21.97 -2.54 -21.50
C THR A 219 22.06 -2.91 -20.02
N TRP A 220 21.21 -3.82 -19.55
CA TRP A 220 21.16 -4.26 -18.16
C TRP A 220 22.44 -4.99 -17.74
N ALA A 221 22.87 -5.98 -18.54
CA ALA A 221 24.11 -6.70 -18.31
C ALA A 221 25.32 -5.75 -18.36
N SER A 222 25.32 -4.79 -19.28
CA SER A 222 26.40 -3.81 -19.42
C SER A 222 26.45 -2.84 -18.26
N ALA A 223 25.31 -2.43 -17.71
CA ALA A 223 25.24 -1.57 -16.53
C ALA A 223 25.84 -2.26 -15.29
N ASN A 224 25.50 -3.54 -15.07
CA ASN A 224 26.10 -4.34 -14.00
C ASN A 224 27.60 -4.58 -14.23
N ALA A 225 28.01 -4.89 -15.46
CA ALA A 225 29.41 -5.07 -15.81
C ALA A 225 30.22 -3.79 -15.61
N ALA A 226 29.68 -2.63 -16.02
CA ALA A 226 30.31 -1.33 -15.80
C ALA A 226 30.45 -1.00 -14.30
N ALA A 227 29.41 -1.28 -13.49
CA ALA A 227 29.48 -1.12 -12.05
C ALA A 227 30.56 -2.01 -11.40
N LEU A 228 30.67 -3.27 -11.83
CA LEU A 228 31.71 -4.19 -11.36
C LEU A 228 33.11 -3.74 -11.78
N VAL A 229 33.30 -3.35 -13.05
CA VAL A 229 34.58 -2.82 -13.56
C VAL A 229 34.96 -1.55 -12.83
N TYR A 230 34.02 -0.64 -12.60
CA TYR A 230 34.23 0.57 -11.81
C TYR A 230 34.71 0.25 -10.40
N LEU A 231 34.04 -0.70 -9.72
CA LEU A 231 34.41 -1.12 -8.37
C LEU A 231 35.83 -1.72 -8.34
N CYS A 232 36.14 -2.64 -9.26
CA CYS A 232 37.45 -3.27 -9.36
C CYS A 232 38.57 -2.25 -9.64
N LEU A 233 38.36 -1.36 -10.60
CA LEU A 233 39.32 -0.29 -10.93
C LEU A 233 39.49 0.69 -9.77
N SER A 234 38.40 1.09 -9.11
CA SER A 234 38.44 1.97 -7.95
C SER A 234 39.22 1.36 -6.80
N LEU A 235 38.96 0.09 -6.47
CA LEU A 235 39.71 -0.64 -5.44
C LEU A 235 41.19 -0.76 -5.83
N TRP A 236 41.49 -1.07 -7.09
CA TRP A 236 42.85 -1.13 -7.61
C TRP A 236 43.59 0.22 -7.46
N TYR A 237 42.98 1.32 -7.88
CA TYR A 237 43.56 2.66 -7.76
C TYR A 237 43.74 3.08 -6.30
N LEU A 238 42.77 2.78 -5.42
CA LEU A 238 42.88 3.04 -3.98
C LEU A 238 44.06 2.29 -3.35
N LEU A 239 44.25 1.01 -3.69
CA LEU A 239 45.37 0.20 -3.21
C LEU A 239 46.72 0.72 -3.70
N ARG A 240 46.83 1.13 -4.97
CA ARG A 240 48.08 1.66 -5.53
C ARG A 240 48.39 3.07 -5.02
N ARG A 241 47.38 3.92 -4.85
CA ARG A 241 47.54 5.24 -4.21
C ARG A 241 47.97 5.11 -2.74
N ARG A 242 47.48 4.11 -1.98
CA ARG A 242 47.98 3.79 -0.63
C ARG A 242 49.48 3.42 -0.63
N ARG A 243 49.98 2.84 -1.71
CA ARG A 243 51.42 2.55 -1.92
C ARG A 243 52.19 3.71 -2.55
N LYS A 244 51.59 4.91 -2.63
CA LYS A 244 52.15 6.11 -3.27
C LYS A 244 52.47 5.95 -4.77
N ILE A 245 51.76 5.05 -5.45
CA ILE A 245 51.83 4.89 -6.91
C ILE A 245 50.61 5.58 -7.52
N TYR A 246 50.85 6.64 -8.29
CA TYR A 246 49.80 7.45 -8.92
C TYR A 246 49.72 7.11 -10.41
N ASP A 247 48.76 6.26 -10.79
CA ASP A 247 48.60 5.78 -12.17
C ASP A 247 47.91 6.77 -13.11
N ILE A 248 47.07 7.63 -12.55
CA ILE A 248 46.24 8.59 -13.29
C ILE A 248 46.49 10.00 -12.74
N PRO A 249 46.37 11.04 -13.59
CA PRO A 249 46.43 12.44 -13.17
C PRO A 249 45.43 12.74 -12.05
N GLU A 250 45.73 13.73 -11.22
CA GLU A 250 44.87 14.06 -10.07
C GLU A 250 43.49 14.56 -10.50
N ASP A 251 43.40 15.31 -11.59
CA ASP A 251 42.12 15.80 -12.14
C ASP A 251 41.23 14.63 -12.60
N ALA A 252 41.82 13.64 -13.29
CA ALA A 252 41.10 12.45 -13.74
C ALA A 252 40.62 11.59 -12.54
N TRP A 253 41.40 11.55 -11.46
CA TRP A 253 41.00 10.86 -10.23
C TRP A 253 39.83 11.55 -9.53
N GLN A 254 39.83 12.89 -9.44
CA GLN A 254 38.73 13.65 -8.85
C GLN A 254 37.44 13.46 -9.65
N LEU A 255 37.53 13.46 -10.99
CA LEU A 255 36.38 13.16 -11.86
C LEU A 255 35.89 11.72 -11.65
N TRP A 256 36.80 10.74 -11.58
CA TRP A 256 36.47 9.33 -11.36
C TRP A 256 35.76 9.10 -10.02
N MET A 257 36.22 9.74 -8.95
CA MET A 257 35.63 9.65 -7.62
C MET A 257 34.30 10.39 -7.52
N SER A 258 34.18 11.60 -8.09
CA SER A 258 32.91 12.34 -8.11
C SER A 258 31.83 11.61 -8.92
N ALA A 259 32.18 11.11 -10.11
CA ALA A 259 31.26 10.35 -10.96
C ALA A 259 30.77 9.07 -10.28
N GLY A 260 31.65 8.30 -9.63
CA GLY A 260 31.22 7.12 -8.88
C GLY A 260 30.50 7.44 -7.57
N GLY A 261 30.82 8.57 -6.92
CA GLY A 261 30.05 9.05 -5.77
C GLY A 261 28.60 9.35 -6.15
N VAL A 262 28.38 10.05 -7.26
CA VAL A 262 27.04 10.36 -7.78
C VAL A 262 26.33 9.10 -8.29
N CYS A 263 26.97 8.30 -9.14
CA CYS A 263 26.33 7.13 -9.75
C CYS A 263 26.15 5.98 -8.75
N GLY A 264 27.21 5.64 -7.99
CA GLY A 264 27.17 4.60 -6.98
C GLY A 264 26.31 4.99 -5.77
N GLY A 265 26.41 6.24 -5.31
CA GLY A 265 25.56 6.76 -4.23
C GLY A 265 24.09 6.85 -4.65
N GLY A 266 23.82 7.36 -5.86
CA GLY A 266 22.48 7.40 -6.45
C GLY A 266 21.87 6.01 -6.59
N TRP A 267 22.63 5.03 -7.06
CA TRP A 267 22.21 3.63 -7.09
C TRP A 267 21.91 3.10 -5.68
N ALA A 268 22.79 3.33 -4.71
CA ALA A 268 22.62 2.83 -3.34
C ALA A 268 21.37 3.42 -2.66
N VAL A 269 21.14 4.73 -2.77
CA VAL A 269 19.95 5.40 -2.20
C VAL A 269 18.66 4.90 -2.83
N ASN A 270 18.67 4.56 -4.13
CA ASN A 270 17.49 4.07 -4.84
C ASN A 270 17.34 2.54 -4.82
N TYR A 271 18.27 1.79 -4.21
CA TYR A 271 18.22 0.32 -4.19
C TYR A 271 18.20 -0.26 -2.78
N LEU A 272 19.06 0.24 -1.89
CA LEU A 272 19.20 -0.31 -0.53
C LEU A 272 17.94 -0.21 0.34
N PRO A 273 17.12 0.87 0.29
CA PRO A 273 15.92 0.94 1.11
C PRO A 273 14.93 -0.20 0.86
N PHE A 274 14.90 -0.77 -0.35
CA PHE A 274 13.98 -1.86 -0.69
C PHE A 274 14.27 -3.16 0.06
N PHE A 275 15.49 -3.37 0.56
CA PHE A 275 15.81 -4.52 1.41
C PHE A 275 15.22 -4.41 2.83
N LEU A 276 14.89 -3.19 3.26
CA LEU A 276 14.31 -2.91 4.58
C LEU A 276 12.78 -2.82 4.54
N MET A 277 12.18 -2.92 3.36
CA MET A 277 10.73 -2.77 3.17
C MET A 277 10.02 -4.13 3.14
N GLU A 278 9.10 -4.32 4.08
CA GLU A 278 8.17 -5.46 4.11
C GLU A 278 6.92 -5.18 3.27
N LYS A 279 7.09 -4.88 1.98
CA LYS A 279 5.99 -4.62 1.04
C LYS A 279 6.13 -5.48 -0.21
N THR A 280 5.05 -5.61 -0.98
CA THR A 280 5.11 -6.25 -2.30
C THR A 280 5.92 -5.37 -3.26
N LEU A 281 7.05 -5.89 -3.71
CA LEU A 281 7.96 -5.17 -4.61
C LEU A 281 7.83 -5.69 -6.05
N PHE A 282 8.25 -4.85 -6.98
CA PHE A 282 8.11 -5.08 -8.42
C PHE A 282 9.32 -4.51 -9.16
N LEU A 283 9.64 -5.05 -10.34
CA LEU A 283 10.81 -4.66 -11.15
C LEU A 283 10.92 -3.15 -11.41
N TYR A 284 9.81 -2.43 -11.60
CA TYR A 284 9.85 -0.99 -11.89
C TYR A 284 10.45 -0.15 -10.75
N HIS A 285 10.44 -0.65 -9.51
CA HIS A 285 11.09 0.01 -8.37
C HIS A 285 12.60 0.12 -8.53
N TYR A 286 13.21 -0.78 -9.32
CA TYR A 286 14.64 -0.75 -9.59
C TYR A 286 15.04 0.23 -10.70
N LEU A 287 14.10 0.67 -11.55
CA LEU A 287 14.43 1.51 -12.71
C LEU A 287 15.17 2.81 -12.33
N PRO A 288 14.81 3.54 -11.25
CA PRO A 288 15.59 4.69 -10.81
C PRO A 288 17.01 4.37 -10.37
N ALA A 289 17.27 3.19 -9.80
CA ALA A 289 18.62 2.76 -9.46
C ALA A 289 19.41 2.38 -10.73
N LEU A 290 18.76 1.69 -11.66
CA LEU A 290 19.36 1.29 -12.94
C LEU A 290 19.79 2.50 -13.78
N THR A 291 19.05 3.62 -13.77
CA THR A 291 19.46 4.82 -14.53
C THR A 291 20.83 5.33 -14.08
N PHE A 292 21.13 5.33 -12.78
CA PHE A 292 22.45 5.69 -12.27
C PHE A 292 23.54 4.69 -12.71
N GLN A 293 23.23 3.40 -12.82
CA GLN A 293 24.19 2.43 -13.38
C GLN A 293 24.42 2.64 -14.88
N ILE A 294 23.39 3.01 -15.64
CA ILE A 294 23.51 3.32 -17.06
C ILE A 294 24.39 4.57 -17.27
N LEU A 295 24.22 5.60 -16.42
CA LEU A 295 25.07 6.80 -16.45
C LEU A 295 26.54 6.50 -16.15
N LEU A 296 26.83 5.41 -15.43
CA LEU A 296 28.21 4.97 -15.15
C LEU A 296 28.91 4.34 -16.36
N ILE A 297 28.16 3.78 -17.32
CA ILE A 297 28.72 3.12 -18.52
C ILE A 297 29.66 4.06 -19.30
N PRO A 298 29.25 5.25 -19.76
CA PRO A 298 30.12 6.13 -20.53
C PRO A 298 31.36 6.57 -19.73
N VAL A 299 31.23 6.77 -18.41
CA VAL A 299 32.36 7.13 -17.53
C VAL A 299 33.41 6.03 -17.53
N VAL A 300 32.99 4.76 -17.39
CA VAL A 300 33.90 3.61 -17.41
C VAL A 300 34.51 3.42 -18.80
N LEU A 301 33.72 3.53 -19.87
CA LEU A 301 34.21 3.39 -21.24
C LEU A 301 35.25 4.46 -21.59
N GLN A 302 34.99 5.73 -21.25
CA GLN A 302 35.94 6.82 -21.46
C GLN A 302 37.24 6.57 -20.69
N HIS A 303 37.14 6.19 -19.41
CA HIS A 303 38.31 5.91 -18.58
C HIS A 303 39.17 4.76 -19.12
N LEU A 304 38.54 3.69 -19.61
CA LEU A 304 39.23 2.57 -20.25
C LEU A 304 39.94 2.99 -21.55
N SER A 305 39.28 3.81 -22.38
CA SER A 305 39.88 4.34 -23.60
C SER A 305 41.10 5.22 -23.31
N ASP A 306 41.00 6.12 -22.34
CA ASP A 306 42.03 7.14 -22.10
C ASP A 306 43.24 6.58 -21.35
N HIS A 307 43.03 5.70 -20.37
CA HIS A 307 44.09 5.25 -19.47
C HIS A 307 44.56 3.80 -19.72
N LEU A 308 43.71 2.92 -20.23
CA LEU A 308 44.07 1.52 -20.48
C LEU A 308 44.50 1.29 -21.94
N CYS A 309 43.85 1.97 -22.90
CA CYS A 309 44.15 1.82 -24.32
C CYS A 309 45.29 2.76 -24.76
N ARG A 310 46.55 2.32 -24.60
CA ARG A 310 47.72 3.18 -24.92
C ARG A 310 48.10 3.24 -26.41
N SER A 311 47.84 2.19 -27.19
CA SER A 311 48.20 2.16 -28.61
C SER A 311 47.05 2.62 -29.51
N VAL A 312 47.38 3.19 -30.68
CA VAL A 312 46.39 3.63 -31.68
C VAL A 312 45.52 2.46 -32.14
N LEU A 313 46.13 1.28 -32.33
CA LEU A 313 45.41 0.06 -32.66
C LEU A 313 44.41 -0.33 -31.56
N LEU A 314 44.83 -0.31 -30.30
CA LEU A 314 43.96 -0.67 -29.17
C LEU A 314 42.81 0.32 -28.99
N LYS A 315 43.05 1.62 -29.18
CA LYS A 315 41.99 2.65 -29.18
C LYS A 315 41.00 2.45 -30.33
N SER A 316 41.50 2.15 -31.53
CA SER A 316 40.65 1.87 -32.69
C SER A 316 39.79 0.61 -32.49
N MET A 317 40.40 -0.47 -31.98
CA MET A 317 39.68 -1.69 -31.62
C MET A 317 38.65 -1.47 -30.52
N PHE A 318 38.97 -0.70 -29.48
CA PHE A 318 38.05 -0.38 -28.40
C PHE A 318 36.85 0.47 -28.89
N SER A 319 37.12 1.44 -29.76
CA SER A 319 36.06 2.22 -30.42
C SER A 319 35.16 1.33 -31.28
N ALA A 320 35.74 0.43 -32.08
CA ALA A 320 34.98 -0.54 -32.87
C ALA A 320 34.12 -1.47 -31.98
N LEU A 321 34.66 -1.92 -30.85
CA LEU A 321 33.92 -2.73 -29.87
C LEU A 321 32.76 -1.96 -29.24
N THR A 322 32.96 -0.67 -28.94
CA THR A 322 31.91 0.20 -28.40
C THR A 322 30.79 0.40 -29.41
N VAL A 323 31.12 0.58 -30.70
CA VAL A 323 30.13 0.66 -31.78
C VAL A 323 29.38 -0.66 -31.94
N ALA A 324 30.10 -1.80 -31.93
CA ALA A 324 29.49 -3.12 -31.99
C ALA A 324 28.53 -3.37 -30.81
N TRP A 325 28.90 -2.93 -29.61
CA TRP A 325 28.05 -2.98 -28.43
C TRP A 325 26.78 -2.13 -28.61
N LEU A 326 26.89 -0.89 -29.09
CA LEU A 326 25.72 -0.04 -29.39
C LEU A 326 24.80 -0.69 -30.43
N SER A 327 25.37 -1.30 -31.47
CA SER A 327 24.60 -2.06 -32.47
C SER A 327 23.88 -3.26 -31.84
N SER A 328 24.52 -3.96 -30.89
CA SER A 328 23.89 -5.05 -30.14
C SER A 328 22.72 -4.56 -29.29
N VAL A 329 22.88 -3.43 -28.58
CA VAL A 329 21.79 -2.80 -27.82
C VAL A 329 20.60 -2.47 -28.71
N TYR A 330 20.86 -1.89 -29.89
CA TYR A 330 19.82 -1.58 -30.88
C TYR A 330 19.14 -2.85 -31.42
N PHE A 331 19.91 -3.90 -31.72
CA PHE A 331 19.38 -5.18 -32.17
C PHE A 331 18.46 -5.83 -31.13
N VAL A 332 18.85 -5.83 -29.86
CA VAL A 332 18.01 -6.32 -28.76
C VAL A 332 16.74 -5.49 -28.64
N TYR A 333 16.84 -4.16 -28.75
CA TYR A 333 15.66 -3.29 -28.76
C TYR A 333 14.69 -3.65 -29.89
N CYS A 334 15.17 -3.79 -31.13
CA CYS A 334 14.32 -4.18 -32.25
C CYS A 334 13.63 -5.53 -32.01
N THR A 335 14.37 -6.50 -31.46
CA THR A 335 13.87 -7.85 -31.14
C THR A 335 12.75 -7.82 -30.11
N PHE A 336 12.89 -7.03 -29.04
CA PHE A 336 11.90 -6.94 -27.96
C PHE A 336 10.85 -5.84 -28.17
N SER A 337 10.99 -4.98 -29.19
CA SER A 337 10.06 -3.89 -29.48
C SER A 337 8.59 -4.30 -29.56
N PRO A 338 8.20 -5.48 -30.09
CA PRO A 338 6.79 -5.86 -30.11
C PRO A 338 6.20 -6.10 -28.73
N LEU A 339 7.01 -6.51 -27.74
CA LEU A 339 6.58 -6.67 -26.35
C LEU A 339 6.49 -5.34 -25.59
N SER A 340 7.18 -4.30 -26.05
CA SER A 340 7.10 -2.95 -25.48
C SER A 340 5.90 -2.18 -26.04
N TYR A 341 5.67 -2.25 -27.36
CA TYR A 341 4.60 -1.53 -28.05
C TYR A 341 3.29 -2.32 -28.16
N GLY A 342 3.32 -3.64 -27.93
CA GLY A 342 2.18 -4.52 -28.13
C GLY A 342 1.79 -4.73 -29.59
N GLN A 343 2.67 -4.37 -30.54
CA GLN A 343 2.46 -4.54 -31.98
C GLN A 343 3.79 -4.86 -32.68
N PRO A 344 3.81 -5.77 -33.68
CA PRO A 344 2.71 -6.63 -34.13
C PRO A 344 2.36 -7.74 -33.13
N ALA A 345 1.21 -8.40 -33.33
CA ALA A 345 0.87 -9.59 -32.56
C ALA A 345 1.82 -10.75 -32.95
N LEU A 346 2.45 -11.36 -31.96
CA LEU A 346 3.46 -12.40 -32.16
C LEU A 346 2.84 -13.79 -32.11
N SER A 347 3.33 -14.68 -32.97
CA SER A 347 2.98 -16.10 -32.96
C SER A 347 3.56 -16.81 -31.73
N LEU A 348 2.99 -17.98 -31.39
CA LEU A 348 3.47 -18.78 -30.25
C LEU A 348 4.96 -19.18 -30.37
N THR A 349 5.44 -19.40 -31.59
CA THR A 349 6.85 -19.72 -31.87
C THR A 349 7.76 -18.52 -31.64
N GLU A 350 7.36 -17.33 -32.06
CA GLU A 350 8.11 -16.09 -31.82
C GLU A 350 8.12 -15.73 -30.33
N LEU A 351 7.00 -15.90 -29.63
CA LEU A 351 6.94 -15.69 -28.18
C LEU A 351 7.85 -16.63 -27.40
N ARG A 352 7.99 -17.88 -27.84
CA ARG A 352 8.97 -18.81 -27.27
C ARG A 352 10.40 -18.41 -27.59
N ALA A 353 10.67 -17.91 -28.80
CA ALA A 353 11.98 -17.43 -29.20
C ALA A 353 12.43 -16.18 -28.41
N LEU A 354 11.48 -15.35 -27.97
CA LEU A 354 11.75 -14.17 -27.13
C LEU A 354 11.98 -14.50 -25.65
N ARG A 355 11.71 -15.75 -25.23
CA ARG A 355 11.95 -16.20 -23.86
C ARG A 355 13.42 -16.58 -23.68
N TRP A 356 14.30 -15.59 -23.60
CA TRP A 356 15.74 -15.81 -23.43
C TRP A 356 16.12 -16.29 -22.02
N LYS A 357 15.24 -16.07 -21.03
CA LYS A 357 15.36 -16.64 -19.68
C LYS A 357 14.11 -17.44 -19.33
N ASP A 358 14.31 -18.60 -18.73
CA ASP A 358 13.21 -19.44 -18.25
C ASP A 358 12.38 -18.77 -17.15
N THR A 359 12.98 -17.88 -16.38
CA THR A 359 12.30 -17.14 -15.31
C THR A 359 11.32 -16.10 -15.85
N TRP A 360 11.41 -15.71 -17.14
CA TRP A 360 10.47 -14.77 -17.74
C TRP A 360 9.13 -15.44 -18.03
N ASN A 361 8.11 -14.95 -17.33
CA ASN A 361 6.71 -15.31 -17.47
C ASN A 361 6.09 -14.56 -18.67
N ILE A 362 6.42 -15.01 -19.87
CA ILE A 362 5.73 -14.59 -21.09
C ILE A 362 4.41 -15.37 -21.18
N LEU A 363 3.29 -14.69 -21.43
CA LEU A 363 1.98 -15.33 -21.43
C LEU A 363 1.80 -16.13 -22.73
N ILE A 364 1.94 -17.45 -22.62
CA ILE A 364 1.70 -18.38 -23.72
C ILE A 364 0.34 -19.02 -23.49
N ARG A 365 -0.66 -18.65 -24.29
CA ARG A 365 -1.94 -19.39 -24.29
C ARG A 365 -1.70 -20.77 -24.89
N LYS A 366 -1.92 -21.82 -24.09
CA LYS A 366 -2.18 -23.15 -24.64
C LYS A 366 -3.63 -23.14 -25.12
N HIS A 367 -3.83 -23.44 -26.40
CA HIS A 367 -5.16 -23.71 -26.94
C HIS A 367 -5.79 -24.92 -26.25
#